data_AF-A0A9X0CJ95-F1
#
_entry.id   AF-A0A9X0CJ95-F1
#
_cell.length_a   1.000
_cell.length_b   1.000
_cell.length_c   1.000
_cell.angle_alpha   90.00
_cell.angle_beta   90.00
_cell.angle_gamma   90.00
#
_symmetry.space_group_name_H-M   'P 1'
#
loop_
_entity.id
_entity.type
_entity.pdbx_description
1 polymer ?
#
loop_
_entity_poly.entity_id
_entity_poly.type
_entity_poly.pdbx_seq_one_letter_code
_entity_poly.pdbx_strand_id
1 'polypeptide(L)'
;MEEMPGNEINDEKYRSQLLSKLAGQQRDGALCDVVLLIKDREFPAHKGVLAAANDNIVITREEEVYEAVMQWVKHDAENRQVYFEKLFGKVRLFSMSKEYIRDCIERESLVNSNVACMNLLVRGLNAFVFQDREIPHSGNLRHRKCLEKEVTAIVATGGLSKGKSLKSAMAYSPGQKSWYLLADMNSDRNEHAVVVCGRFLYCIGGYSRGSSVERFDPLTNTWCQVAGLVQRTFAPAAAACDEKIYVFGGKDGFEALTTVQCYQPNNDSWSLGPAMRHARKALCAVEFEGHVYVIGGCVNDNYSLNTVEKLNMGTSEWTEASPMAQERKYACAAVLGDNIVVIGGFQGTSSSALSSCEIYSPREDQWSALADINSPRAAGGVGRVEGKIYIFWRKA
;
A
#
# COMPACT_ATOMS: atom_id res chain seq x y z
N MET A 1 -6.95 8.86 64.98
CA MET A 1 -7.42 9.06 63.59
C MET A 1 -6.30 8.54 62.70
N GLU A 2 -6.45 7.30 62.26
CA GLU A 2 -5.57 6.64 61.30
C GLU A 2 -5.93 7.11 59.88
N GLU A 3 -4.93 7.48 59.07
CA GLU A 3 -5.05 7.61 57.61
C GLU A 3 -4.39 6.38 56.96
N MET A 4 -5.14 5.72 56.07
CA MET A 4 -4.69 4.55 55.33
C MET A 4 -3.72 4.92 54.18
N PRO A 5 -2.72 4.08 53.86
CA PRO A 5 -1.86 4.30 52.70
C PRO A 5 -2.57 3.86 51.40
N GLY A 6 -2.68 4.77 50.45
CA GLY A 6 -3.09 4.49 49.08
C GLY A 6 -2.01 3.68 48.36
N ASN A 7 -2.32 2.43 48.03
CA ASN A 7 -1.52 1.62 47.11
C ASN A 7 -1.76 2.13 45.68
N GLU A 8 -0.87 2.98 45.17
CA GLU A 8 -0.76 3.22 43.73
C GLU A 8 -0.25 1.94 43.07
N ILE A 9 -1.17 1.21 42.43
CA ILE A 9 -0.82 0.07 41.57
C ILE A 9 -0.05 0.63 40.38
N ASN A 10 1.24 0.29 40.32
CA ASN A 10 2.16 0.70 39.26
C ASN A 10 1.70 0.10 37.91
N ASP A 11 1.07 0.95 37.09
CA ASP A 11 0.26 0.62 35.90
C ASP A 11 1.08 -0.08 34.79
N GLU A 12 2.39 0.15 34.71
CA GLU A 12 3.27 -0.50 33.72
C GLU A 12 3.59 -1.96 34.06
N LYS A 13 3.75 -2.28 35.34
CA LYS A 13 4.05 -3.64 35.80
C LYS A 13 2.83 -4.54 35.65
N TYR A 14 1.65 -3.98 35.95
CA TYR A 14 0.37 -4.65 35.71
C TYR A 14 0.14 -4.88 34.21
N ARG A 15 0.35 -3.86 33.36
CA ARG A 15 0.26 -4.00 31.89
C ARG A 15 1.18 -5.08 31.34
N SER A 16 2.44 -5.10 31.74
CA SER A 16 3.42 -6.07 31.23
C SER A 16 3.10 -7.50 31.64
N GLN A 17 2.64 -7.70 32.89
CA GLN A 17 2.19 -9.01 33.36
C GLN A 17 0.90 -9.46 32.66
N LEU A 18 -0.02 -8.54 32.38
CA LEU A 18 -1.23 -8.80 31.62
C LEU A 18 -0.89 -9.24 30.18
N LEU A 19 0.00 -8.50 29.49
CA LEU A 19 0.43 -8.80 28.12
C LEU A 19 1.17 -10.14 27.99
N SER A 20 2.01 -10.50 28.95
CA SER A 20 2.67 -11.82 28.97
C SER A 20 1.67 -12.96 29.18
N LYS A 21 0.63 -12.75 29.99
CA LYS A 21 -0.42 -13.74 30.26
C LYS A 21 -1.37 -13.89 29.05
N LEU A 22 -1.63 -12.78 28.36
CA LEU A 22 -2.35 -12.72 27.09
C LEU A 22 -1.68 -13.56 25.99
N ALA A 23 -0.37 -13.42 25.80
CA ALA A 23 0.41 -14.17 24.81
C ALA A 23 0.57 -15.68 25.13
N GLY A 24 0.41 -16.07 26.40
CA GLY A 24 0.31 -17.47 26.80
C GLY A 24 -1.03 -18.08 26.43
N GLN A 25 -2.12 -17.39 26.79
CA GLN A 25 -3.49 -17.91 26.59
C GLN A 25 -3.94 -17.87 25.12
N GLN A 26 -3.35 -17.01 24.28
CA GLN A 26 -3.53 -17.03 22.83
C GLN A 26 -2.99 -18.32 22.19
N ARG A 27 -1.99 -18.98 22.80
CA ARG A 27 -1.46 -20.27 22.32
C ARG A 27 -2.37 -21.46 22.64
N ASP A 28 -3.25 -21.32 23.62
CA ASP A 28 -3.98 -22.45 24.21
C ASP A 28 -5.48 -22.50 23.85
N GLY A 29 -6.00 -21.53 23.09
CA GLY A 29 -7.33 -21.61 22.45
C GLY A 29 -8.53 -21.78 23.40
N ALA A 30 -8.42 -21.43 24.68
CA ALA A 30 -9.46 -21.65 25.68
C ALA A 30 -10.52 -20.52 25.71
N LEU A 31 -11.77 -20.93 25.63
CA LEU A 31 -12.97 -20.09 25.60
C LEU A 31 -13.31 -19.51 26.97
N CYS A 32 -13.64 -18.21 27.01
CA CYS A 32 -13.75 -17.37 28.21
C CYS A 32 -12.44 -17.30 29.00
N ASP A 33 -11.48 -16.57 28.43
CA ASP A 33 -10.12 -16.46 28.94
C ASP A 33 -9.93 -15.37 30.01
N VAL A 34 -10.99 -14.64 30.39
CA VAL A 34 -11.01 -13.69 31.53
C VAL A 34 -12.29 -13.81 32.33
N VAL A 35 -12.16 -13.65 33.65
CA VAL A 35 -13.28 -13.39 34.55
C VAL A 35 -13.12 -11.96 35.06
N LEU A 36 -14.11 -11.12 34.78
CA LEU A 36 -14.18 -9.76 35.32
C LEU A 36 -14.78 -9.82 36.72
N LEU A 37 -14.13 -9.21 37.69
CA LEU A 37 -14.62 -9.15 39.06
C LEU A 37 -15.13 -7.73 39.32
N ILE A 38 -16.46 -7.58 39.41
CA ILE A 38 -17.12 -6.28 39.60
C ILE A 38 -17.97 -6.36 40.87
N LYS A 39 -17.58 -5.60 41.91
CA LYS A 39 -18.27 -5.55 43.20
C LYS A 39 -18.56 -6.96 43.74
N ASP A 40 -17.50 -7.77 43.83
CA ASP A 40 -17.51 -9.15 44.34
C ASP A 40 -18.35 -10.15 43.52
N ARG A 41 -18.66 -9.82 42.26
CA ARG A 41 -19.30 -10.74 41.31
C ARG A 41 -18.39 -11.03 40.14
N GLU A 42 -18.32 -12.31 39.78
CA GLU A 42 -17.55 -12.82 38.66
C GLU A 42 -18.39 -12.81 37.38
N PHE A 43 -17.82 -12.25 36.31
CA PHE A 43 -18.41 -12.21 34.98
C PHE A 43 -17.43 -12.83 33.98
N PRO A 44 -17.64 -14.07 33.53
CA PRO A 44 -16.82 -14.66 32.49
C PRO A 44 -16.99 -13.87 31.19
N ALA A 45 -15.86 -13.48 30.60
CA ALA A 45 -15.81 -12.68 29.39
C ALA A 45 -14.69 -13.18 28.48
N HIS A 46 -14.84 -12.91 27.19
CA HIS A 46 -13.80 -13.20 26.20
C HIS A 46 -12.99 -11.94 25.94
N LYS A 47 -11.67 -12.04 25.95
CA LYS A 47 -10.78 -10.87 25.80
C LYS A 47 -11.00 -10.13 24.50
N GLY A 48 -11.27 -10.85 23.41
CA GLY A 48 -11.58 -10.24 22.11
C GLY A 48 -12.80 -9.31 22.15
N VAL A 49 -13.83 -9.67 22.94
CA VAL A 49 -15.07 -8.91 23.08
C VAL A 49 -14.85 -7.66 23.94
N LEU A 50 -14.09 -7.79 25.02
CA LEU A 50 -13.70 -6.64 25.85
C LEU A 50 -12.80 -5.68 25.09
N ALA A 51 -11.89 -6.20 24.28
CA ALA A 51 -10.97 -5.40 23.50
C ALA A 51 -11.67 -4.67 22.35
N ALA A 52 -12.74 -5.24 21.78
CA ALA A 52 -13.59 -4.54 20.81
C ALA A 52 -14.16 -3.23 21.35
N ALA A 53 -14.39 -3.10 22.66
CA ALA A 53 -14.87 -1.87 23.28
C ALA A 53 -13.75 -0.91 23.75
N ASN A 54 -12.47 -1.30 23.68
CA ASN A 54 -11.34 -0.51 24.20
C ASN A 54 -10.58 0.20 23.07
N ASP A 55 -10.50 1.52 23.11
CA ASP A 55 -9.80 2.31 22.08
C ASP A 55 -8.28 2.14 22.09
N ASN A 56 -7.71 1.66 23.21
CA ASN A 56 -6.27 1.50 23.41
C ASN A 56 -5.76 0.08 23.11
N ILE A 57 -6.60 -0.83 22.61
CA ILE A 57 -6.12 -2.13 22.13
C ILE A 57 -5.07 -1.90 21.06
N VAL A 58 -3.95 -2.63 21.16
CA VAL A 58 -2.94 -2.70 20.09
C VAL A 58 -3.39 -3.76 19.10
N ILE A 59 -3.81 -3.33 17.92
CA ILE A 59 -4.17 -4.18 16.79
C ILE A 59 -3.36 -3.74 15.58
N THR A 60 -3.14 -4.66 14.64
CA THR A 60 -2.61 -4.26 13.33
C THR A 60 -3.73 -3.83 12.39
N ARG A 61 -4.90 -4.46 12.49
CA ARG A 61 -6.05 -4.21 11.62
C ARG A 61 -7.37 -4.39 12.37
N GLU A 62 -8.41 -3.63 12.02
CA GLU A 62 -9.71 -3.72 12.72
C GLU A 62 -10.45 -5.04 12.41
N GLU A 63 -10.10 -5.73 11.33
CA GLU A 63 -10.55 -7.09 11.01
C GLU A 63 -10.29 -8.09 12.15
N GLU A 64 -9.17 -7.95 12.88
CA GLU A 64 -8.89 -8.80 14.05
C GLU A 64 -9.96 -8.66 15.14
N VAL A 65 -10.49 -7.45 15.31
CA VAL A 65 -11.56 -7.16 16.26
C VAL A 65 -12.86 -7.83 15.82
N TYR A 66 -13.22 -7.69 14.54
CA TYR A 66 -14.40 -8.34 13.97
C TYR A 66 -14.32 -9.87 14.09
N GLU A 67 -13.18 -10.46 13.71
CA GLU A 67 -12.93 -11.90 13.79
C GLU A 67 -13.08 -12.41 15.22
N ALA A 68 -12.55 -11.68 16.20
CA ALA A 68 -12.69 -12.04 17.61
C ALA A 68 -14.13 -11.95 18.12
N VAL A 69 -14.91 -10.95 17.67
CA VAL A 69 -16.35 -10.84 17.97
C VAL A 69 -17.10 -12.02 17.36
N MET A 70 -16.84 -12.34 16.08
CA MET A 70 -17.50 -13.43 15.37
C MET A 70 -17.19 -14.79 15.97
N GLN A 71 -15.93 -15.05 16.33
CA GLN A 71 -15.52 -16.29 16.99
C GLN A 71 -16.25 -16.47 18.33
N TRP A 72 -16.39 -15.40 19.12
CA TRP A 72 -17.12 -15.45 20.39
C TRP A 72 -18.62 -15.69 20.22
N VAL A 73 -19.27 -15.00 19.26
CA VAL A 73 -20.71 -15.16 19.00
C VAL A 73 -21.01 -16.56 18.45
N LYS A 74 -20.24 -17.03 17.46
CA LYS A 74 -20.47 -18.34 16.82
C LYS A 74 -20.19 -19.53 17.72
N HIS A 75 -19.37 -19.36 18.77
CA HIS A 75 -19.09 -20.44 19.71
C HIS A 75 -20.33 -20.91 20.49
N ASP A 76 -21.26 -20.00 20.79
CA ASP A 76 -22.50 -20.29 21.53
C ASP A 76 -23.60 -19.40 20.96
N ALA A 77 -23.96 -19.71 19.71
CA ALA A 77 -24.85 -18.92 18.90
C ALA A 77 -26.23 -18.71 19.57
N GLU A 78 -26.75 -19.75 20.23
CA GLU A 78 -28.08 -19.72 20.87
C GLU A 78 -28.17 -18.61 21.93
N ASN A 79 -27.13 -18.44 22.75
CA ASN A 79 -27.15 -17.45 23.83
C ASN A 79 -26.47 -16.13 23.46
N ARG A 80 -25.56 -16.12 22.47
CA ARG A 80 -24.69 -14.96 22.20
C ARG A 80 -25.11 -14.11 21.02
N GLN A 81 -25.90 -14.63 20.09
CA GLN A 81 -26.35 -13.86 18.91
C GLN A 81 -27.10 -12.57 19.29
N VAL A 82 -27.82 -12.56 20.42
CA VAL A 82 -28.53 -11.37 20.93
C VAL A 82 -27.60 -10.18 21.22
N TYR A 83 -26.31 -10.43 21.46
CA TYR A 83 -25.32 -9.37 21.72
C TYR A 83 -24.61 -8.90 20.45
N PHE A 84 -24.77 -9.60 19.32
CA PHE A 84 -24.02 -9.33 18.10
C PHE A 84 -24.17 -7.90 17.61
N GLU A 85 -25.40 -7.39 17.52
CA GLU A 85 -25.67 -6.02 17.05
C GLU A 85 -24.88 -4.97 17.86
N LYS A 86 -24.87 -5.10 19.20
CA LYS A 86 -24.14 -4.19 20.09
C LYS A 86 -22.63 -4.29 19.91
N LEU A 87 -22.10 -5.51 19.72
CA LEU A 87 -20.67 -5.75 19.52
C LEU A 87 -20.21 -5.32 18.14
N PHE A 88 -21.01 -5.57 17.11
CA PHE A 88 -20.77 -5.13 15.74
C PHE A 88 -20.69 -3.60 15.66
N GLY A 89 -21.54 -2.89 16.42
CA GLY A 89 -21.46 -1.43 16.57
C GLY A 89 -20.18 -0.91 17.26
N LYS A 90 -19.33 -1.78 17.81
CA LYS A 90 -18.00 -1.42 18.36
C LYS A 90 -16.84 -1.68 17.39
N VAL A 91 -17.11 -2.36 16.28
CA VAL A 91 -16.14 -2.58 15.19
C VAL A 91 -16.09 -1.32 14.32
N ARG A 92 -14.89 -0.77 14.11
CA ARG A 92 -14.67 0.43 13.30
C ARG A 92 -14.60 0.07 11.81
N LEU A 93 -15.75 -0.19 11.20
CA LEU A 93 -15.83 -0.58 9.79
C LEU A 93 -15.09 0.38 8.84
N PHE A 94 -15.06 1.69 9.14
CA PHE A 94 -14.31 2.70 8.38
C PHE A 94 -12.78 2.52 8.41
N SER A 95 -12.26 1.69 9.31
CA SER A 95 -10.83 1.35 9.43
C SER A 95 -10.50 -0.02 8.80
N MET A 96 -11.43 -0.64 8.09
CA MET A 96 -11.27 -1.97 7.47
C MET A 96 -11.06 -1.87 5.95
N SER A 97 -10.58 -2.93 5.32
CA SER A 97 -10.52 -3.05 3.86
C SER A 97 -11.93 -3.13 3.26
N LYS A 98 -12.15 -2.40 2.15
CA LYS A 98 -13.42 -2.46 1.39
C LYS A 98 -13.69 -3.87 0.87
N GLU A 99 -12.64 -4.56 0.43
CA GLU A 99 -12.71 -5.95 -0.03
C GLU A 99 -13.17 -6.88 1.11
N TYR A 100 -12.60 -6.75 2.31
CA TYR A 100 -13.01 -7.57 3.45
C TYR A 100 -14.46 -7.29 3.85
N ILE A 101 -14.90 -6.03 3.81
CA ILE A 101 -16.30 -5.67 4.08
C ILE A 101 -17.23 -6.36 3.08
N ARG A 102 -16.96 -6.25 1.77
CA ARG A 102 -17.77 -6.85 0.69
C ARG A 102 -17.75 -8.37 0.73
N ASP A 103 -16.58 -8.97 0.92
CA ASP A 103 -16.37 -10.40 0.72
C ASP A 103 -16.64 -11.22 1.99
N CYS A 104 -16.53 -10.61 3.18
CA CYS A 104 -16.75 -11.29 4.46
C CYS A 104 -17.93 -10.74 5.24
N ILE A 105 -18.02 -9.43 5.46
CA ILE A 105 -19.01 -8.85 6.39
C ILE A 105 -20.42 -8.81 5.76
N GLU A 106 -20.53 -8.32 4.52
CA GLU A 106 -21.82 -8.20 3.82
C GLU A 106 -22.51 -9.56 3.60
N ARG A 107 -21.70 -10.62 3.45
CA ARG A 107 -22.19 -11.99 3.22
C ARG A 107 -22.56 -12.73 4.51
N GLU A 108 -22.19 -12.22 5.68
CA GLU A 108 -22.44 -12.89 6.95
C GLU A 108 -23.93 -12.84 7.33
N SER A 109 -24.51 -13.99 7.69
CA SER A 109 -25.94 -14.10 7.98
C SER A 109 -26.40 -13.22 9.14
N LEU A 110 -25.57 -13.06 10.17
CA LEU A 110 -25.85 -12.19 11.31
C LEU A 110 -25.89 -10.70 10.96
N VAL A 111 -25.24 -10.31 9.86
CA VAL A 111 -25.23 -8.94 9.35
C VAL A 111 -26.40 -8.75 8.38
N ASN A 112 -26.51 -9.57 7.35
CA ASN A 112 -27.49 -9.38 6.28
C ASN A 112 -28.95 -9.65 6.69
N SER A 113 -29.18 -10.45 7.74
CA SER A 113 -30.53 -10.69 8.29
C SER A 113 -30.97 -9.65 9.32
N ASN A 114 -30.05 -8.79 9.78
CA ASN A 114 -30.33 -7.78 10.80
C ASN A 114 -30.25 -6.36 10.22
N VAL A 115 -31.39 -5.66 10.19
CA VAL A 115 -31.51 -4.30 9.67
C VAL A 115 -30.61 -3.29 10.39
N ALA A 116 -30.42 -3.43 11.71
CA ALA A 116 -29.54 -2.55 12.48
C ALA A 116 -28.06 -2.77 12.10
N CYS A 117 -27.64 -4.01 11.91
CA CYS A 117 -26.30 -4.34 11.42
C CYS A 117 -26.07 -3.82 9.99
N MET A 118 -27.03 -3.97 9.09
CA MET A 118 -26.95 -3.40 7.73
C MET A 118 -26.86 -1.87 7.75
N ASN A 119 -27.59 -1.20 8.64
CA ASN A 119 -27.46 0.25 8.82
C ASN A 119 -26.07 0.66 9.32
N LEU A 120 -25.46 -0.11 10.23
CA LEU A 120 -24.08 0.10 10.67
C LEU A 120 -23.09 -0.12 9.52
N LEU A 121 -23.30 -1.14 8.70
CA LEU A 121 -22.50 -1.44 7.51
C LEU A 121 -22.49 -0.27 6.53
N VAL A 122 -23.67 0.23 6.16
CA VAL A 122 -23.83 1.37 5.25
C VAL A 122 -23.19 2.64 5.84
N ARG A 123 -23.33 2.88 7.15
CA ARG A 123 -22.65 4.00 7.83
C ARG A 123 -21.13 3.88 7.76
N GLY A 124 -20.59 2.67 7.96
CA GLY A 124 -19.17 2.38 7.81
C GLY A 124 -18.69 2.62 6.38
N LEU A 125 -19.44 2.14 5.38
CA LEU A 125 -19.15 2.34 3.97
C LEU A 125 -19.18 3.81 3.55
N ASN A 126 -20.18 4.57 4.01
CA ASN A 126 -20.28 6.01 3.76
C ASN A 126 -19.07 6.79 4.28
N ALA A 127 -18.45 6.35 5.38
CA ALA A 127 -17.23 7.00 5.88
C ALA A 127 -16.06 6.92 4.88
N PHE A 128 -15.99 5.89 4.03
CA PHE A 128 -15.00 5.82 2.95
C PHE A 128 -15.32 6.75 1.79
N VAL A 129 -16.60 6.99 1.52
CA VAL A 129 -17.05 7.82 0.38
C VAL A 129 -16.96 9.31 0.69
N PHE A 130 -17.20 9.69 1.95
CA PHE A 130 -17.29 11.09 2.38
C PHE A 130 -16.15 11.52 3.31
N GLN A 131 -14.94 10.95 3.13
CA GLN A 131 -13.75 11.19 3.98
C GLN A 131 -13.44 12.68 4.26
N ASP A 132 -13.92 13.62 3.43
CA ASP A 132 -13.65 15.07 3.51
C ASP A 132 -14.72 15.93 4.19
N ARG A 133 -15.83 15.37 4.68
CA ARG A 133 -16.82 16.15 5.43
C ARG A 133 -16.94 15.58 6.82
N GLU A 134 -16.55 16.35 7.84
CA GLU A 134 -16.93 16.08 9.22
C GLU A 134 -18.45 15.87 9.28
N ILE A 135 -18.89 14.62 9.26
CA ILE A 135 -20.31 14.27 9.35
C ILE A 135 -20.72 14.58 10.79
N PRO A 136 -21.58 15.59 11.06
CA PRO A 136 -21.83 16.06 12.43
C PRO A 136 -22.64 15.07 13.29
N HIS A 137 -22.89 13.85 12.80
CA HIS A 137 -23.79 12.87 13.40
C HIS A 137 -23.25 11.43 13.41
N SER A 138 -21.97 11.18 13.09
CA SER A 138 -21.35 9.91 13.43
C SER A 138 -20.96 9.96 14.92
N GLY A 139 -21.72 9.28 15.77
CA GLY A 139 -21.42 9.27 17.20
C GLY A 139 -20.00 8.76 17.45
N ASN A 140 -19.08 9.64 17.89
CA ASN A 140 -17.81 9.37 18.57
C ASN A 140 -16.90 8.23 18.03
N LEU A 141 -17.04 7.79 16.79
CA LEU A 141 -16.21 6.70 16.26
C LEU A 141 -14.88 7.27 15.73
N ARG A 142 -13.87 7.27 16.59
CA ARG A 142 -12.47 7.55 16.24
C ARG A 142 -11.72 6.26 15.93
N HIS A 143 -10.64 6.35 15.16
CA HIS A 143 -9.68 5.25 15.04
C HIS A 143 -9.28 4.76 16.44
N ARG A 144 -8.87 3.49 16.56
CA ARG A 144 -8.17 3.04 17.77
C ARG A 144 -6.93 3.93 17.94
N LYS A 145 -6.52 4.24 19.17
CA LYS A 145 -5.37 5.15 19.41
C LYS A 145 -4.07 4.70 18.75
N CYS A 146 -3.87 3.39 18.63
CA CYS A 146 -2.74 2.81 17.92
C CYS A 146 -2.78 3.03 16.40
N LEU A 147 -3.94 3.38 15.85
CA LEU A 147 -4.19 3.72 14.45
C LEU A 147 -4.48 5.22 14.24
N GLU A 148 -4.48 6.04 15.31
CA GLU A 148 -4.78 7.48 15.22
C GLU A 148 -3.67 8.30 14.54
N LYS A 149 -2.42 7.80 14.56
CA LYS A 149 -1.31 8.46 13.88
C LYS A 149 -1.08 7.82 12.53
N GLU A 150 -1.67 8.42 11.51
CA GLU A 150 -1.28 8.13 10.14
C GLU A 150 0.10 8.73 9.89
N VAL A 151 1.06 7.88 9.53
CA VAL A 151 2.39 8.32 9.13
C VAL A 151 2.54 8.01 7.65
N THR A 152 2.54 9.06 6.83
CA THR A 152 2.96 8.91 5.44
C THR A 152 4.46 8.63 5.41
N ALA A 153 4.83 7.50 4.82
CA ALA A 153 6.20 7.08 4.67
C ALA A 153 6.49 6.69 3.22
N ILE A 154 7.74 6.85 2.82
CA ILE A 154 8.22 6.38 1.52
C ILE A 154 8.95 5.06 1.74
N VAL A 155 8.52 4.03 1.04
CA VAL A 155 9.12 2.70 1.15
C VAL A 155 10.09 2.47 0.00
N ALA A 156 11.35 2.25 0.32
CA ALA A 156 12.38 1.84 -0.62
C ALA A 156 12.61 0.33 -0.52
N THR A 157 12.60 -0.38 -1.65
CA THR A 157 12.65 -1.85 -1.69
C THR A 157 13.75 -2.34 -2.63
N GLY A 158 14.45 -3.39 -2.20
CA GLY A 158 15.43 -4.10 -3.01
C GLY A 158 16.59 -3.23 -3.51
N GLY A 159 16.94 -3.41 -4.79
CA GLY A 159 18.06 -2.75 -5.45
C GLY A 159 19.32 -3.61 -5.51
N LEU A 160 20.42 -3.01 -6.00
CA LEU A 160 21.69 -3.70 -6.22
C LEU A 160 22.81 -3.08 -5.38
N SER A 161 23.39 -3.85 -4.47
CA SER A 161 24.53 -3.44 -3.64
C SER A 161 25.71 -4.37 -3.83
N LYS A 162 26.87 -3.80 -4.22
CA LYS A 162 28.12 -4.55 -4.46
C LYS A 162 27.92 -5.80 -5.35
N GLY A 163 27.10 -5.67 -6.40
CA GLY A 163 26.80 -6.75 -7.35
C GLY A 163 25.79 -7.80 -6.86
N LYS A 164 25.21 -7.61 -5.67
CA LYS A 164 24.19 -8.49 -5.10
C LYS A 164 22.84 -7.79 -5.06
N SER A 165 21.80 -8.49 -5.51
CA SER A 165 20.43 -8.04 -5.38
C SER A 165 20.01 -8.09 -3.91
N LEU A 166 19.20 -7.12 -3.49
CA LEU A 166 18.77 -6.97 -2.11
C LEU A 166 17.30 -7.39 -1.95
N LYS A 167 16.98 -7.93 -0.77
CA LYS A 167 15.60 -8.17 -0.31
C LYS A 167 15.11 -7.14 0.70
N SER A 168 15.98 -6.25 1.15
CA SER A 168 15.68 -5.29 2.22
C SER A 168 14.61 -4.29 1.80
N ALA A 169 13.74 -3.94 2.75
CA ALA A 169 12.81 -2.84 2.63
C ALA A 169 13.01 -1.84 3.78
N MET A 170 12.93 -0.55 3.47
CA MET A 170 13.12 0.53 4.42
C MET A 170 12.05 1.60 4.24
N ALA A 171 11.51 2.11 5.34
CA ALA A 171 10.59 3.24 5.34
C ALA A 171 11.34 4.52 5.73
N TYR A 172 11.21 5.57 4.91
CA TYR A 172 11.59 6.93 5.27
C TYR A 172 10.36 7.71 5.68
N SER A 173 10.36 8.29 6.89
CA SER A 173 9.33 9.24 7.31
C SER A 173 9.82 10.67 7.04
N PRO A 174 9.22 11.41 6.10
CA PRO A 174 9.64 12.79 5.82
C PRO A 174 9.43 13.72 7.02
N GLY A 175 8.34 13.53 7.77
CA GLY A 175 8.04 14.31 8.98
C GLY A 175 9.09 14.13 10.08
N GLN A 176 9.57 12.90 10.28
CA GLN A 176 10.58 12.59 11.31
C GLN A 176 12.02 12.61 10.76
N LYS A 177 12.19 12.79 9.45
CA LYS A 177 13.48 12.74 8.73
C LYS A 177 14.32 11.51 9.09
N SER A 178 13.66 10.38 9.32
CA SER A 178 14.28 9.18 9.88
C SER A 178 13.92 7.95 9.06
N TRP A 179 14.83 6.98 9.08
CA TRP A 179 14.68 5.70 8.40
C TRP A 179 14.34 4.59 9.40
N TYR A 180 13.46 3.70 8.98
CA TYR A 180 13.01 2.54 9.74
C TYR A 180 13.21 1.29 8.89
N LEU A 181 13.67 0.22 9.53
CA LEU A 181 13.74 -1.09 8.90
C LEU A 181 12.32 -1.69 8.85
N LEU A 182 11.96 -2.22 7.68
CA LEU A 182 10.75 -3.01 7.49
C LEU A 182 11.12 -4.48 7.37
N ALA A 183 10.12 -5.35 7.31
CA ALA A 183 10.35 -6.75 6.96
C ALA A 183 11.00 -6.86 5.57
N ASP A 184 11.95 -7.79 5.43
CA ASP A 184 12.54 -8.13 4.14
C ASP A 184 11.49 -8.76 3.22
N MET A 185 11.59 -8.47 1.93
CA MET A 185 10.91 -9.23 0.88
C MET A 185 11.32 -10.71 0.94
N ASN A 186 10.46 -11.59 0.43
CA ASN A 186 10.73 -13.03 0.35
C ASN A 186 11.85 -13.33 -0.64
N SER A 187 11.98 -12.53 -1.70
CA SER A 187 13.03 -12.64 -2.70
C SER A 187 13.78 -11.33 -2.88
N ASP A 188 15.06 -11.44 -3.22
CA ASP A 188 15.90 -10.33 -3.65
C ASP A 188 15.51 -9.86 -5.05
N ARG A 189 15.50 -8.53 -5.26
CA ARG A 189 15.05 -7.90 -6.51
C ARG A 189 15.86 -6.65 -6.83
N ASN A 190 16.16 -6.46 -8.09
CA ASN A 190 16.62 -5.20 -8.69
C ASN A 190 15.98 -5.06 -10.08
N GLU A 191 15.88 -3.82 -10.58
CA GLU A 191 15.16 -3.52 -11.84
C GLU A 191 13.69 -4.00 -11.82
N HIS A 192 13.10 -4.13 -10.63
CA HIS A 192 11.67 -4.37 -10.45
C HIS A 192 10.90 -3.05 -10.48
N ALA A 193 9.63 -3.12 -10.88
CA ALA A 193 8.73 -1.99 -10.68
C ALA A 193 8.17 -2.01 -9.26
N VAL A 194 7.90 -0.81 -8.73
CA VAL A 194 7.25 -0.62 -7.43
C VAL A 194 6.05 0.29 -7.64
N VAL A 195 4.90 -0.10 -7.08
CA VAL A 195 3.66 0.69 -7.19
C VAL A 195 2.81 0.50 -5.94
N VAL A 196 2.14 1.58 -5.53
CA VAL A 196 1.13 1.52 -4.46
C VAL A 196 -0.24 1.41 -5.12
N CYS A 197 -1.05 0.44 -4.68
CA CYS A 197 -2.43 0.27 -5.12
C CYS A 197 -3.30 -0.02 -3.89
N GLY A 198 -4.28 0.87 -3.63
CA GLY A 198 -4.96 0.90 -2.34
C GLY A 198 -3.95 1.15 -1.21
N ARG A 199 -4.00 0.33 -0.15
CA ARG A 199 -3.06 0.39 0.99
C ARG A 199 -1.77 -0.40 0.80
N PHE A 200 -1.70 -1.22 -0.25
CA PHE A 200 -0.61 -2.18 -0.40
C PHE A 200 0.45 -1.66 -1.37
N LEU A 201 1.70 -2.01 -1.11
CA LEU A 201 2.81 -1.79 -2.03
C LEU A 201 3.13 -3.09 -2.76
N TYR A 202 3.36 -3.00 -4.06
CA TYR A 202 3.65 -4.15 -4.91
C TYR A 202 5.03 -4.02 -5.52
N CYS A 203 5.83 -5.07 -5.40
CA CYS A 203 7.12 -5.24 -6.07
C CYS A 203 6.96 -6.25 -7.21
N ILE A 204 7.16 -5.81 -8.45
CA ILE A 204 6.75 -6.54 -9.66
C ILE A 204 7.97 -6.82 -10.54
N GLY A 205 8.20 -8.10 -10.84
CA GLY A 205 9.29 -8.54 -11.71
C GLY A 205 10.68 -8.30 -11.12
N GLY A 206 11.65 -7.97 -11.98
CA GLY A 206 13.04 -7.71 -11.61
C GLY A 206 14.01 -8.81 -12.04
N TYR A 207 15.30 -8.47 -12.14
CA TYR A 207 16.37 -9.35 -12.61
C TYR A 207 16.38 -10.64 -11.78
N SER A 208 16.39 -11.81 -12.47
CA SER A 208 16.20 -13.18 -11.92
C SER A 208 14.78 -13.62 -11.50
N ARG A 209 13.82 -12.68 -11.35
CA ARG A 209 12.45 -12.95 -10.86
C ARG A 209 11.37 -12.38 -11.78
N GLY A 210 11.57 -12.48 -13.09
CA GLY A 210 10.81 -11.72 -14.09
C GLY A 210 9.28 -11.89 -14.07
N SER A 211 8.74 -12.97 -13.50
CA SER A 211 7.28 -13.15 -13.36
C SER A 211 6.74 -12.98 -11.94
N SER A 212 7.58 -12.95 -10.91
CA SER A 212 7.12 -12.97 -9.52
C SER A 212 6.67 -11.58 -9.05
N VAL A 213 5.63 -11.57 -8.22
CA VAL A 213 5.05 -10.35 -7.65
C VAL A 213 4.87 -10.54 -6.15
N GLU A 214 5.30 -9.55 -5.39
CA GLU A 214 5.16 -9.52 -3.94
C GLU A 214 4.37 -8.30 -3.50
N ARG A 215 3.46 -8.51 -2.56
CA ARG A 215 2.64 -7.47 -1.96
C ARG A 215 3.08 -7.27 -0.50
N PHE A 216 3.37 -6.02 -0.14
CA PHE A 216 3.65 -5.58 1.22
C PHE A 216 2.39 -4.99 1.84
N ASP A 217 2.09 -5.46 3.05
CA ASP A 217 1.08 -4.87 3.91
C ASP A 217 1.76 -4.01 4.99
N PRO A 218 1.61 -2.66 4.93
CA PRO A 218 2.24 -1.77 5.90
C PRO A 218 1.68 -1.90 7.32
N LEU A 219 0.46 -2.43 7.52
CA LEU A 219 -0.10 -2.57 8.86
C LEU A 219 0.47 -3.78 9.60
N THR A 220 0.66 -4.89 8.91
CA THR A 220 1.23 -6.11 9.49
C THR A 220 2.74 -6.15 9.35
N ASN A 221 3.33 -5.26 8.55
CA ASN A 221 4.74 -5.28 8.17
C ASN A 221 5.15 -6.66 7.63
N THR A 222 4.37 -7.21 6.70
CA THR A 222 4.62 -8.52 6.09
C THR A 222 4.53 -8.47 4.58
N TRP A 223 5.23 -9.41 3.95
CA TRP A 223 5.21 -9.63 2.52
C TRP A 223 4.49 -10.95 2.19
N CYS A 224 3.66 -10.95 1.16
CA CYS A 224 3.09 -12.17 0.59
C CYS A 224 3.30 -12.22 -0.92
N GLN A 225 3.53 -13.44 -1.44
CA GLN A 225 3.47 -13.66 -2.89
C GLN A 225 2.01 -13.54 -3.35
N VAL A 226 1.83 -12.95 -4.52
CA VAL A 226 0.55 -12.88 -5.23
C VAL A 226 0.72 -13.48 -6.62
N ALA A 227 -0.33 -13.54 -7.43
CA ALA A 227 -0.25 -14.10 -8.77
C ALA A 227 0.89 -13.45 -9.57
N GLY A 228 1.62 -14.29 -10.30
CA GLY A 228 2.72 -13.85 -11.16
C GLY A 228 2.23 -13.27 -12.48
N LEU A 229 3.07 -12.44 -13.09
CA LEU A 229 2.86 -11.88 -14.43
C LEU A 229 2.63 -12.99 -15.46
N VAL A 230 1.77 -12.72 -16.44
CA VAL A 230 1.51 -13.61 -17.59
C VAL A 230 2.78 -13.80 -18.42
N GLN A 231 3.47 -12.70 -18.70
CA GLN A 231 4.76 -12.69 -19.39
C GLN A 231 5.81 -12.13 -18.45
N ARG A 232 6.92 -12.86 -18.26
CA ARG A 232 8.02 -12.37 -17.44
C ARG A 232 8.62 -11.10 -18.04
N THR A 233 8.95 -10.11 -17.21
CA THR A 233 9.56 -8.86 -17.66
C THR A 233 10.59 -8.32 -16.66
N PHE A 234 11.66 -7.72 -17.21
CA PHE A 234 12.74 -7.06 -16.49
C PHE A 234 12.78 -5.58 -16.85
N ALA A 235 13.13 -4.72 -15.89
CA ALA A 235 13.07 -3.26 -16.05
C ALA A 235 11.73 -2.74 -16.63
N PRO A 236 10.55 -3.25 -16.19
CA PRO A 236 9.28 -2.66 -16.58
C PRO A 236 9.03 -1.36 -15.81
N ALA A 237 7.99 -0.64 -16.20
CA ALA A 237 7.38 0.40 -15.38
C ALA A 237 5.98 -0.04 -14.93
N ALA A 238 5.49 0.49 -13.80
CA ALA A 238 4.14 0.19 -13.34
C ALA A 238 3.43 1.46 -12.87
N ALA A 239 2.12 1.50 -13.07
CA ALA A 239 1.23 2.53 -12.54
C ALA A 239 -0.04 1.89 -12.01
N ALA A 240 -0.64 2.49 -10.97
CA ALA A 240 -1.95 2.10 -10.47
C ALA A 240 -2.99 3.08 -11.00
N CYS A 241 -4.12 2.56 -11.45
CA CYS A 241 -5.26 3.33 -11.93
C CYS A 241 -6.53 2.51 -11.67
N ASP A 242 -7.59 3.15 -11.16
CA ASP A 242 -8.88 2.52 -10.86
C ASP A 242 -8.77 1.18 -10.11
N GLU A 243 -7.99 1.18 -9.01
CA GLU A 243 -7.75 0.02 -8.14
C GLU A 243 -7.11 -1.19 -8.85
N LYS A 244 -6.56 -0.99 -10.05
CA LYS A 244 -5.80 -1.99 -10.82
C LYS A 244 -4.35 -1.54 -10.97
N ILE A 245 -3.47 -2.51 -11.21
CA ILE A 245 -2.07 -2.26 -11.49
C ILE A 245 -1.77 -2.60 -12.94
N TYR A 246 -1.13 -1.67 -13.63
CA TYR A 246 -0.69 -1.85 -15.01
C TYR A 246 0.83 -1.88 -15.06
N VAL A 247 1.37 -2.85 -15.78
CA VAL A 247 2.80 -3.07 -15.98
C VAL A 247 3.10 -2.90 -17.45
N PHE A 248 4.00 -2.00 -17.77
CA PHE A 248 4.30 -1.55 -19.13
C PHE A 248 5.71 -1.97 -19.53
N GLY A 249 5.80 -2.67 -20.66
CA GLY A 249 7.06 -2.97 -21.33
C GLY A 249 8.05 -3.76 -20.47
N GLY A 250 9.29 -3.27 -20.47
CA GLY A 250 10.46 -3.98 -19.97
C GLY A 250 11.08 -4.86 -21.05
N LYS A 251 11.77 -5.91 -20.65
CA LYS A 251 12.43 -6.87 -21.56
C LYS A 251 12.18 -8.31 -21.12
N ASP A 252 12.11 -9.22 -22.08
CA ASP A 252 12.17 -10.66 -21.85
C ASP A 252 13.42 -11.24 -22.54
N GLY A 253 14.57 -11.11 -21.86
CA GLY A 253 15.88 -11.37 -22.46
C GLY A 253 16.55 -10.08 -22.94
N PHE A 254 16.78 -9.94 -24.24
CA PHE A 254 17.48 -8.79 -24.83
C PHE A 254 16.54 -7.71 -25.38
N GLU A 255 15.41 -8.12 -25.96
CA GLU A 255 14.48 -7.25 -26.67
C GLU A 255 13.52 -6.52 -25.72
N ALA A 256 13.24 -5.25 -26.03
CA ALA A 256 12.21 -4.48 -25.36
C ALA A 256 10.80 -4.99 -25.74
N LEU A 257 9.83 -4.81 -24.84
CA LEU A 257 8.47 -5.28 -25.01
C LEU A 257 7.49 -4.13 -25.22
N THR A 258 6.43 -4.38 -25.99
CA THR A 258 5.21 -3.54 -26.07
C THR A 258 4.14 -3.98 -25.09
N THR A 259 4.31 -5.13 -24.45
CA THR A 259 3.29 -5.79 -23.63
C THR A 259 2.84 -4.91 -22.46
N VAL A 260 1.53 -4.84 -22.27
CA VAL A 260 0.90 -4.28 -21.08
C VAL A 260 0.20 -5.39 -20.34
N GLN A 261 0.44 -5.50 -19.03
CA GLN A 261 -0.18 -6.51 -18.17
C GLN A 261 -0.94 -5.82 -17.06
N CYS A 262 -2.20 -6.21 -16.87
CA CYS A 262 -3.11 -5.64 -15.89
C CYS A 262 -3.39 -6.66 -14.78
N TYR A 263 -3.12 -6.27 -13.54
CA TYR A 263 -3.44 -7.03 -12.34
C TYR A 263 -4.68 -6.50 -11.66
N GLN A 264 -5.53 -7.42 -11.24
CA GLN A 264 -6.74 -7.16 -10.48
C GLN A 264 -6.55 -7.69 -9.05
N PRO A 265 -6.27 -6.80 -8.06
CA PRO A 265 -6.05 -7.21 -6.68
C PRO A 265 -7.23 -7.94 -6.03
N ASN A 266 -8.45 -7.70 -6.50
CA ASN A 266 -9.69 -8.26 -5.94
C ASN A 266 -9.83 -9.78 -6.15
N ASN A 267 -9.22 -10.34 -7.18
CA ASN A 267 -9.33 -11.75 -7.54
C ASN A 267 -7.95 -12.40 -7.79
N ASP A 268 -6.88 -11.68 -7.47
CA ASP A 268 -5.49 -12.10 -7.63
C ASP A 268 -5.20 -12.67 -9.03
N SER A 269 -5.57 -11.92 -10.08
CA SER A 269 -5.40 -12.37 -11.46
C SER A 269 -4.78 -11.31 -12.38
N TRP A 270 -4.09 -11.80 -13.41
CA TRP A 270 -3.51 -10.98 -14.46
C TRP A 270 -4.23 -11.18 -15.79
N SER A 271 -4.24 -10.12 -16.59
CA SER A 271 -4.76 -10.09 -17.96
C SER A 271 -3.84 -9.25 -18.84
N LEU A 272 -3.91 -9.43 -20.16
CA LEU A 272 -3.20 -8.56 -21.10
C LEU A 272 -4.04 -7.31 -21.38
N GLY A 273 -3.39 -6.15 -21.36
CA GLY A 273 -3.96 -4.86 -21.76
C GLY A 273 -3.63 -4.50 -23.21
N PRO A 274 -4.07 -3.31 -23.66
CA PRO A 274 -3.72 -2.81 -24.99
C PRO A 274 -2.21 -2.58 -25.08
N ALA A 275 -1.54 -3.24 -26.04
CA ALA A 275 -0.10 -3.11 -26.22
C ALA A 275 0.30 -1.68 -26.59
N MET A 276 1.46 -1.23 -26.10
CA MET A 276 2.07 0.05 -26.49
C MET A 276 2.36 0.05 -28.00
N ARG A 277 2.41 1.24 -28.61
CA ARG A 277 2.75 1.40 -30.03
C ARG A 277 4.22 1.09 -30.29
N HIS A 278 5.10 1.42 -29.32
CA HIS A 278 6.53 1.18 -29.40
C HIS A 278 7.04 0.35 -28.22
N ALA A 279 8.00 -0.52 -28.50
CA ALA A 279 8.65 -1.36 -27.49
C ALA A 279 9.58 -0.51 -26.60
N ARG A 280 9.50 -0.69 -25.28
CA ARG A 280 10.24 0.14 -24.31
C ARG A 280 10.67 -0.68 -23.10
N LYS A 281 11.94 -0.58 -22.71
CA LYS A 281 12.47 -1.01 -21.40
C LYS A 281 13.08 0.18 -20.65
N ALA A 282 13.25 0.05 -19.33
CA ALA A 282 13.84 1.12 -18.49
C ALA A 282 13.14 2.49 -18.65
N LEU A 283 11.84 2.44 -18.92
CA LEU A 283 10.92 3.56 -19.08
C LEU A 283 10.37 4.03 -17.74
N CYS A 284 9.65 5.16 -17.74
CA CYS A 284 8.80 5.56 -16.63
C CYS A 284 7.32 5.36 -16.99
N ALA A 285 6.46 5.13 -15.99
CA ALA A 285 5.00 5.14 -16.13
C ALA A 285 4.41 6.02 -15.02
N VAL A 286 3.50 6.92 -15.39
CA VAL A 286 2.85 7.85 -14.46
C VAL A 286 1.37 7.92 -14.79
N GLU A 287 0.51 7.65 -13.80
CA GLU A 287 -0.92 7.93 -13.91
C GLU A 287 -1.18 9.40 -13.57
N PHE A 288 -1.96 10.07 -14.41
CA PHE A 288 -2.44 11.42 -14.19
C PHE A 288 -3.75 11.65 -14.95
N GLU A 289 -4.78 12.07 -14.21
CA GLU A 289 -6.11 12.42 -14.76
C GLU A 289 -6.71 11.35 -15.67
N GLY A 290 -6.69 10.08 -15.24
CA GLY A 290 -7.30 8.96 -15.99
C GLY A 290 -6.52 8.56 -17.24
N HIS A 291 -5.28 9.03 -17.37
CA HIS A 291 -4.34 8.61 -18.40
C HIS A 291 -3.08 8.05 -17.77
N VAL A 292 -2.48 7.03 -18.40
CA VAL A 292 -1.15 6.56 -18.02
C VAL A 292 -0.15 6.96 -19.10
N TYR A 293 0.83 7.77 -18.72
CA TYR A 293 1.92 8.23 -19.56
C TYR A 293 3.10 7.28 -19.42
N VAL A 294 3.53 6.67 -20.53
CA VAL A 294 4.79 5.93 -20.62
C VAL A 294 5.84 6.81 -21.29
N ILE A 295 6.93 7.08 -20.56
CA ILE A 295 7.86 8.15 -20.87
C ILE A 295 9.26 7.58 -21.07
N GLY A 296 9.86 7.88 -22.23
CA GLY A 296 11.24 7.53 -22.56
C GLY A 296 11.49 6.02 -22.57
N GLY A 297 12.59 5.62 -21.94
CA GLY A 297 13.12 4.26 -21.96
C GLY A 297 14.08 4.03 -23.12
N CYS A 298 14.26 2.78 -23.51
CA CYS A 298 15.05 2.42 -24.69
C CYS A 298 14.48 1.18 -25.38
N VAL A 299 14.79 1.03 -26.67
CA VAL A 299 14.47 -0.19 -27.45
C VAL A 299 15.58 -1.22 -27.24
N ASN A 300 16.83 -0.75 -27.29
CA ASN A 300 18.02 -1.51 -26.95
C ASN A 300 19.01 -0.61 -26.19
N ASP A 301 20.15 -1.15 -25.77
CA ASP A 301 21.03 -0.44 -24.85
C ASP A 301 21.71 0.80 -25.46
N ASN A 302 21.68 0.95 -26.79
CA ASN A 302 22.32 2.06 -27.50
C ASN A 302 21.38 3.22 -27.87
N TYR A 303 20.06 2.98 -27.92
CA TYR A 303 19.09 3.96 -28.37
C TYR A 303 18.08 4.28 -27.28
N SER A 304 18.28 5.42 -26.61
CA SER A 304 17.33 5.96 -25.64
C SER A 304 16.20 6.68 -26.39
N LEU A 305 15.03 6.78 -25.76
CA LEU A 305 13.85 7.40 -26.33
C LEU A 305 13.56 8.71 -25.60
N ASN A 306 13.13 9.72 -26.36
CA ASN A 306 12.49 10.92 -25.82
C ASN A 306 10.97 10.93 -26.02
N THR A 307 10.44 9.94 -26.74
CA THR A 307 9.01 9.86 -27.07
C THR A 307 8.17 9.48 -25.86
N VAL A 308 6.92 9.93 -25.89
CA VAL A 308 5.93 9.70 -24.84
C VAL A 308 4.66 9.14 -25.49
N GLU A 309 4.13 8.08 -24.91
CA GLU A 309 2.81 7.58 -25.27
C GLU A 309 1.90 7.72 -24.04
N LYS A 310 0.62 8.01 -24.26
CA LYS A 310 -0.39 8.03 -23.20
C LYS A 310 -1.54 7.09 -23.54
N LEU A 311 -1.89 6.24 -22.58
CA LEU A 311 -3.05 5.37 -22.62
C LEU A 311 -4.22 6.08 -21.97
N ASN A 312 -5.32 6.25 -22.68
CA ASN A 312 -6.58 6.67 -22.07
C ASN A 312 -7.22 5.45 -21.39
N MET A 313 -7.42 5.53 -20.07
CA MET A 313 -7.88 4.37 -19.29
C MET A 313 -9.37 4.08 -19.48
N GLY A 314 -10.15 5.08 -19.94
CA GLY A 314 -11.57 4.92 -20.25
C GLY A 314 -11.83 4.29 -21.62
N THR A 315 -11.05 4.66 -22.65
CA THR A 315 -11.21 4.13 -24.03
C THR A 315 -10.27 2.98 -24.35
N SER A 316 -9.23 2.76 -23.55
CA SER A 316 -8.15 1.80 -23.83
C SER A 316 -7.37 2.10 -25.11
N GLU A 317 -7.33 3.37 -25.53
CA GLU A 317 -6.62 3.82 -26.73
C GLU A 317 -5.29 4.50 -26.41
N TRP A 318 -4.27 4.19 -27.22
CA TRP A 318 -2.96 4.81 -27.16
C TRP A 318 -2.88 6.01 -28.08
N THR A 319 -2.36 7.12 -27.56
CA THR A 319 -2.02 8.32 -28.33
C THR A 319 -0.59 8.75 -28.03
N GLU A 320 0.02 9.48 -28.96
CA GLU A 320 1.32 10.10 -28.73
C GLU A 320 1.14 11.44 -28.01
N ALA A 321 2.05 11.73 -27.08
CA ALA A 321 2.19 13.04 -26.46
C ALA A 321 3.48 13.68 -26.95
N SER A 322 3.61 15.00 -26.78
CA SER A 322 4.81 15.71 -27.19
C SER A 322 6.07 15.08 -26.57
N PRO A 323 7.16 14.92 -27.35
CA PRO A 323 8.36 14.26 -26.88
C PRO A 323 9.17 15.19 -25.96
N MET A 324 9.93 14.59 -25.03
CA MET A 324 10.92 15.30 -24.22
C MET A 324 12.00 15.94 -25.12
N ALA A 325 12.62 17.02 -24.64
CA ALA A 325 13.75 17.65 -25.31
C ALA A 325 15.01 16.75 -25.27
N GLN A 326 15.18 15.97 -24.20
CA GLN A 326 16.29 15.02 -24.06
C GLN A 326 15.77 13.59 -23.97
N GLU A 327 16.42 12.66 -24.66
CA GLU A 327 16.16 11.23 -24.53
C GLU A 327 16.67 10.69 -23.19
N ARG A 328 15.91 9.77 -22.57
CA ARG A 328 16.19 9.30 -21.22
C ARG A 328 15.81 7.83 -21.05
N LYS A 329 16.72 7.02 -20.54
CA LYS A 329 16.46 5.68 -19.98
C LYS A 329 16.86 5.62 -18.51
N TYR A 330 16.21 4.78 -17.72
CA TYR A 330 16.42 4.69 -16.26
C TYR A 330 16.23 6.03 -15.54
N ALA A 331 15.35 6.90 -16.05
CA ALA A 331 14.95 8.13 -15.38
C ALA A 331 13.95 7.85 -14.25
N CYS A 332 13.64 8.89 -13.47
CA CYS A 332 12.53 8.89 -12.54
C CYS A 332 11.45 9.84 -13.06
N ALA A 333 10.18 9.48 -12.92
CA ALA A 333 9.06 10.39 -13.22
C ALA A 333 8.01 10.38 -12.11
N ALA A 334 7.41 11.54 -11.86
CA ALA A 334 6.35 11.71 -10.87
C ALA A 334 5.49 12.93 -11.19
N VAL A 335 4.24 12.91 -10.74
CA VAL A 335 3.34 14.07 -10.83
C VAL A 335 3.74 15.14 -9.82
N LEU A 336 3.80 16.40 -10.22
CA LEU A 336 4.02 17.58 -9.38
C LEU A 336 2.97 18.65 -9.71
N GLY A 337 2.01 18.86 -8.80
CA GLY A 337 0.84 19.70 -9.10
C GLY A 337 0.06 19.09 -10.27
N ASP A 338 -0.19 19.88 -11.30
CA ASP A 338 -0.91 19.50 -12.53
C ASP A 338 0.03 19.10 -13.68
N ASN A 339 1.30 18.79 -13.36
CA ASN A 339 2.34 18.51 -14.35
C ASN A 339 3.06 17.19 -14.03
N ILE A 340 3.76 16.64 -15.02
CA ILE A 340 4.60 15.46 -14.88
C ILE A 340 6.07 15.89 -14.95
N VAL A 341 6.88 15.49 -13.98
CA VAL A 341 8.31 15.81 -13.96
C VAL A 341 9.11 14.54 -14.25
N VAL A 342 10.14 14.67 -15.09
CA VAL A 342 11.12 13.63 -15.39
C VAL A 342 12.51 14.09 -14.97
N ILE A 343 13.24 13.23 -14.26
CA ILE A 343 14.44 13.59 -13.53
C ILE A 343 15.56 12.59 -13.85
N GLY A 344 16.70 13.11 -14.29
CA GLY A 344 17.91 12.34 -14.51
C GLY A 344 17.78 11.27 -15.60
N GLY A 345 18.41 10.13 -15.38
CA GLY A 345 18.52 9.02 -16.34
C GLY A 345 19.83 9.02 -17.12
N PHE A 346 19.92 8.14 -18.11
CA PHE A 346 21.02 8.06 -19.06
C PHE A 346 20.55 8.47 -20.47
N GLN A 347 21.49 9.02 -21.25
CA GLN A 347 21.30 9.40 -22.63
C GLN A 347 22.15 8.51 -23.55
N GLY A 348 21.59 8.01 -24.65
CA GLY A 348 22.28 7.17 -25.63
C GLY A 348 23.12 6.04 -25.01
N THR A 349 24.39 6.01 -25.38
CA THR A 349 25.42 5.08 -24.87
C THR A 349 26.26 5.67 -23.73
N SER A 350 25.93 6.87 -23.25
CA SER A 350 26.70 7.54 -22.20
C SER A 350 26.67 6.75 -20.89
N SER A 351 27.84 6.59 -20.28
CA SER A 351 27.97 6.08 -18.91
C SER A 351 27.73 7.16 -17.85
N SER A 352 27.66 8.44 -18.26
CA SER A 352 27.36 9.56 -17.38
C SER A 352 25.85 9.78 -17.31
N ALA A 353 25.32 9.76 -16.09
CA ALA A 353 23.92 10.11 -15.85
C ALA A 353 23.67 11.61 -16.08
N LEU A 354 22.39 11.98 -16.23
CA LEU A 354 21.93 13.35 -16.38
C LEU A 354 21.62 13.98 -15.01
N SER A 355 21.88 15.28 -14.88
CA SER A 355 21.35 16.15 -13.82
C SER A 355 20.07 16.89 -14.24
N SER A 356 19.80 16.95 -15.55
CA SER A 356 18.70 17.73 -16.09
C SER A 356 17.35 17.16 -15.68
N CYS A 357 16.41 18.08 -15.48
CA CYS A 357 15.01 17.77 -15.22
C CYS A 357 14.13 18.43 -16.29
N GLU A 358 13.03 17.80 -16.62
CA GLU A 358 12.02 18.35 -17.54
C GLU A 358 10.64 18.23 -16.89
N ILE A 359 9.79 19.21 -17.14
CA ILE A 359 8.41 19.26 -16.67
C ILE A 359 7.46 19.34 -17.87
N TYR A 360 6.47 18.46 -17.90
CA TYR A 360 5.46 18.36 -18.93
C TYR A 360 4.13 18.88 -18.41
N SER A 361 3.48 19.74 -19.19
CA SER A 361 2.10 20.15 -18.98
C SER A 361 1.18 19.33 -19.87
N PRO A 362 0.37 18.40 -19.30
CA PRO A 362 -0.63 17.65 -20.06
C PRO A 362 -1.68 18.52 -20.73
N ARG A 363 -1.97 19.69 -20.14
CA ARG A 363 -2.95 20.65 -20.66
C ARG A 363 -2.46 21.33 -21.94
N GLU A 364 -1.19 21.68 -21.99
CA GLU A 364 -0.57 22.38 -23.13
C GLU A 364 0.12 21.44 -24.12
N ASP A 365 0.28 20.17 -23.73
CA ASP A 365 1.10 19.17 -24.42
C ASP A 365 2.51 19.70 -24.71
N GLN A 366 3.16 20.29 -23.70
CA GLN A 366 4.49 20.90 -23.86
C GLN A 366 5.44 20.55 -22.72
N TRP A 367 6.70 20.37 -23.08
CA TRP A 367 7.81 20.21 -22.15
C TRP A 367 8.54 21.53 -21.93
N SER A 368 8.98 21.75 -20.69
CA SER A 368 9.85 22.86 -20.30
C SER A 368 11.01 22.33 -19.45
N ALA A 369 12.14 23.02 -19.48
CA ALA A 369 13.25 22.71 -18.59
C ALA A 369 12.87 23.03 -17.13
N LEU A 370 13.29 22.15 -16.22
CA LEU A 370 13.20 22.35 -14.77
C LEU A 370 14.61 22.37 -14.19
N ALA A 371 14.78 22.96 -13.00
CA ALA A 371 16.07 23.04 -12.33
C ALA A 371 16.77 21.66 -12.20
N ASP A 372 18.07 21.64 -12.50
CA ASP A 372 18.91 20.47 -12.41
C ASP A 372 19.07 19.95 -10.96
N ILE A 373 19.20 18.63 -10.82
CA ILE A 373 19.62 18.03 -9.55
C ILE A 373 21.13 18.24 -9.30
N ASN A 374 21.50 18.46 -8.04
CA ASN A 374 22.88 18.75 -7.62
C ASN A 374 23.93 17.68 -7.99
N SER A 375 23.48 16.47 -8.31
CA SER A 375 24.36 15.38 -8.72
C SER A 375 23.66 14.56 -9.77
N PRO A 376 24.29 14.27 -10.92
CA PRO A 376 23.68 13.43 -11.94
C PRO A 376 23.36 12.03 -11.38
N ARG A 377 22.16 11.53 -11.71
CA ARG A 377 21.64 10.26 -11.18
C ARG A 377 20.73 9.55 -12.19
N ALA A 378 20.70 8.23 -12.09
CA ALA A 378 19.85 7.34 -12.87
C ALA A 378 19.54 6.09 -12.04
N ALA A 379 18.58 5.28 -12.51
CA ALA A 379 18.16 4.02 -11.89
C ALA A 379 17.77 4.18 -10.41
N GLY A 380 17.09 5.29 -10.08
CA GLY A 380 16.58 5.57 -8.74
C GLY A 380 15.15 5.11 -8.53
N GLY A 381 14.75 5.02 -7.26
CA GLY A 381 13.36 4.97 -6.86
C GLY A 381 12.81 6.39 -6.63
N VAL A 382 11.56 6.63 -6.98
CA VAL A 382 10.89 7.91 -6.81
C VAL A 382 9.62 7.74 -5.99
N GLY A 383 9.35 8.69 -5.10
CA GLY A 383 8.14 8.75 -4.30
C GLY A 383 7.65 10.18 -4.15
N ARG A 384 6.34 10.37 -4.10
CA ARG A 384 5.72 11.68 -3.86
C ARG A 384 5.05 11.68 -2.50
N VAL A 385 5.33 12.71 -1.69
CA VAL A 385 4.66 12.94 -0.41
C VAL A 385 4.42 14.45 -0.27
N GLU A 386 3.18 14.84 0.05
CA GLU A 386 2.82 16.24 0.37
C GLU A 386 3.32 17.27 -0.67
N GLY A 387 3.13 16.97 -1.96
CA GLY A 387 3.53 17.85 -3.06
C GLY A 387 5.04 17.96 -3.29
N LYS A 388 5.85 17.12 -2.63
CA LYS A 388 7.29 17.03 -2.85
C LYS A 388 7.65 15.71 -3.51
N ILE A 389 8.63 15.77 -4.41
CA ILE A 389 9.23 14.59 -5.03
C ILE A 389 10.49 14.24 -4.24
N TYR A 390 10.55 13.00 -3.80
CA TYR A 390 11.71 12.39 -3.15
C TYR A 390 12.29 11.35 -4.09
N ILE A 391 13.62 11.34 -4.20
CA ILE A 391 14.30 10.42 -5.07
C ILE A 391 15.42 9.74 -4.32
N PHE A 392 15.44 8.42 -4.42
CA PHE A 392 16.32 7.54 -3.68
C PHE A 392 17.20 6.82 -4.67
N TRP A 393 18.50 7.01 -4.50
CA TRP A 393 19.52 6.49 -5.39
C TRP A 393 20.56 5.76 -4.57
N ARG A 394 21.28 4.86 -5.24
CA ARG A 394 22.54 4.39 -4.68
C ARG A 394 23.55 5.55 -4.65
N LYS A 395 24.25 5.71 -3.53
CA LYS A 395 25.43 6.58 -3.46
C LYS A 395 26.51 5.96 -4.35
N ALA A 396 26.95 6.72 -5.37
CA ALA A 396 28.00 6.34 -6.31
C ALA A 396 29.27 5.89 -5.57
#